data_AF-A0A953ID64-F1
#
_entry.id   AF-A0A953ID64-F1
#
_cell.length_a   1.000
_cell.length_b   1.000
_cell.length_c   1.000
_cell.angle_alpha   90.00
_cell.angle_beta   90.00
_cell.angle_gamma   90.00
#
_symmetry.space_group_name_H-M   'P 1'
#
loop_
_entity.id
_entity.type
_entity.pdbx_description
1 polymer ?
#
loop_
_entity_poly.entity_id
_entity_poly.type
_entity_poly.pdbx_seq_one_letter_code
_entity_poly.pdbx_strand_id
1 'polypeptide(L)'
;AYDARLARELRDAQVALAAQAERLAEARAEADRLRAEQQAQVAELEAAVAEKEAILASLGEERADVEKALAAVEADWQQSALPVPGALGQALQELGTAGLKPDDIRFSLFPPGAVATISEERLNAYIGEYDPLTRLRVDLVGEDEAFVLSGVFDDVPLEISGGFLVTAEGKLRFEPSLMQVRGFRVPEGIIREIVAEGWLDIDVSALVSPLTLTGVELTDGQMIIRAGLR
;
A
#
# COMPACT_ATOMS: atom_id res chain seq x y z
N ALA A 1 27.62 75.34 73.35
CA ALA A 1 28.05 73.96 73.01
C ALA A 1 26.87 73.04 72.70
N TYR A 2 25.77 73.11 73.46
CA TYR A 2 24.58 72.26 73.29
C TYR A 2 23.82 72.50 71.96
N ASP A 3 23.59 73.76 71.57
CA ASP A 3 22.82 74.11 70.35
C ASP A 3 23.51 73.70 69.04
N ALA A 4 24.85 73.75 69.01
CA ALA A 4 25.63 73.33 67.86
C ALA A 4 25.59 71.81 67.65
N ARG A 5 25.38 71.03 68.72
CA ARG A 5 25.24 69.56 68.65
C ARG A 5 23.86 69.17 68.16
N LEU A 6 22.80 69.80 68.68
CA LEU A 6 21.42 69.55 68.26
C LEU A 6 21.20 69.91 66.77
N ALA A 7 21.75 71.03 66.32
CA ALA A 7 21.71 71.42 64.91
C ALA A 7 22.46 70.42 64.00
N ARG A 8 23.54 69.81 64.50
CA ARG A 8 24.30 68.78 63.78
C ARG A 8 23.51 67.47 63.71
N GLU A 9 22.93 67.02 64.81
CA GLU A 9 22.08 65.83 64.85
C GLU A 9 20.84 65.95 63.95
N LEU A 10 20.19 67.12 63.93
CA LEU A 10 19.04 67.37 63.04
C LEU A 10 19.46 67.35 61.56
N ARG A 11 20.62 67.92 61.24
CA ARG A 11 21.18 67.89 59.88
C ARG A 11 21.54 66.46 59.46
N ASP A 12 22.17 65.70 60.35
CA ASP A 12 22.55 64.30 60.09
C ASP A 12 21.31 63.42 59.91
N ALA A 13 20.25 63.65 60.70
CA ALA A 13 18.96 62.97 60.55
C ALA A 13 18.26 63.32 59.22
N GLN A 14 18.33 64.59 58.79
CA GLN A 14 17.79 65.01 57.48
C GLN A 14 18.54 64.34 56.32
N VAL A 15 19.87 64.25 56.41
CA VAL A 15 20.69 63.55 55.40
C VAL A 15 20.35 62.05 55.39
N ALA A 16 20.20 61.42 56.56
CA ALA A 16 19.83 60.01 56.65
C ALA A 16 18.42 59.74 56.09
N LEU A 17 17.46 60.62 56.36
CA LEU A 17 16.10 60.52 55.84
C LEU A 17 16.06 60.69 54.32
N ALA A 18 16.81 61.66 53.77
CA ALA A 18 16.94 61.84 52.33
C ALA A 18 17.54 60.60 51.64
N ALA A 19 18.61 60.03 52.22
CA ALA A 19 19.23 58.80 51.72
C ALA A 19 18.32 57.56 51.85
N GLN A 20 17.37 57.55 52.80
CA GLN A 20 16.38 56.48 52.92
C GLN A 20 15.24 56.66 51.91
N ALA A 21 14.81 57.90 51.65
CA ALA A 21 13.79 58.21 50.65
C ALA A 21 14.29 57.88 49.23
N GLU A 22 15.56 58.19 48.92
CA GLU A 22 16.20 57.86 47.65
C GLU A 22 16.27 56.35 47.44
N ARG A 23 16.77 55.57 48.41
CA ARG A 23 16.78 54.10 48.36
C ARG A 23 15.38 53.50 48.18
N LEU A 24 14.35 54.09 48.80
CA LEU A 24 12.98 53.61 48.67
C LEU A 24 12.39 53.95 47.29
N ALA A 25 12.76 55.09 46.71
CA ALA A 25 12.39 55.45 45.34
C ALA A 25 13.04 54.51 44.31
N GLU A 26 14.33 54.22 44.47
CA GLU A 26 15.06 53.25 43.65
C GLU A 26 14.45 51.84 43.75
N ALA A 27 14.17 51.36 44.97
CA ALA A 27 13.55 50.05 45.18
C ALA A 27 12.14 49.95 44.57
N ARG A 28 11.36 51.05 44.58
CA ARG A 28 10.06 51.11 43.92
C ARG A 28 10.19 51.07 42.40
N ALA A 29 11.10 51.86 41.83
CA ALA A 29 11.35 51.86 40.40
C ALA A 29 11.82 50.48 39.91
N GLU A 30 12.69 49.82 40.66
CA GLU A 30 13.15 48.45 40.38
C GLU A 30 11.99 47.44 40.47
N ALA A 31 11.16 47.52 41.50
CA ALA A 31 10.00 46.64 41.64
C ALA A 31 8.97 46.83 40.52
N ASP A 32 8.74 48.07 40.08
CA ASP A 32 7.83 48.37 38.98
C ASP A 32 8.40 47.91 37.63
N ARG A 33 9.71 48.04 37.42
CA ARG A 33 10.39 47.45 36.25
C ARG A 33 10.25 45.93 36.24
N LEU A 34 10.56 45.27 37.34
CA LEU A 34 10.44 43.80 37.46
C LEU A 34 9.00 43.34 37.25
N ARG A 35 8.00 44.07 37.76
CA ARG A 35 6.59 43.76 37.50
C ARG A 35 6.23 43.90 36.02
N ALA A 36 6.69 44.96 35.35
CA ALA A 36 6.44 45.15 33.93
C ALA A 36 7.10 44.04 33.09
N GLU A 37 8.34 43.65 33.43
CA GLU A 37 9.04 42.54 32.80
C GLU A 37 8.31 41.20 33.02
N GLN A 38 7.84 40.93 34.25
CA GLN A 38 7.06 39.74 34.55
C GLN A 38 5.73 39.72 33.78
N GLN A 39 5.03 40.85 33.71
CA GLN A 39 3.78 40.95 32.95
C GLN A 39 4.00 40.71 31.45
N ALA A 40 5.09 41.24 30.89
CA ALA A 40 5.45 41.00 29.50
C ALA A 40 5.78 39.51 29.25
N GLN A 41 6.55 38.88 30.14
CA GLN A 41 6.88 37.45 30.04
C GLN A 41 5.65 36.56 30.17
N VAL A 42 4.72 36.89 31.08
CA VAL A 42 3.46 36.14 31.22
C VAL A 42 2.62 36.26 29.95
N ALA A 43 2.48 37.46 29.39
CA ALA A 43 1.74 37.66 28.16
C ALA A 43 2.36 36.92 26.97
N GLU A 44 3.70 36.88 26.88
CA GLU A 44 4.42 36.12 25.86
C GLU A 44 4.18 34.60 26.00
N LEU A 45 4.23 34.07 27.23
CA LEU A 45 3.98 32.66 27.49
C LEU A 45 2.53 32.27 27.20
N GLU A 46 1.56 33.10 27.57
CA GLU A 46 0.15 32.88 27.27
C GLU A 46 -0.11 32.82 25.76
N ALA A 47 0.51 33.73 24.99
CA ALA A 47 0.43 33.70 23.53
C ALA A 47 1.04 32.42 22.93
N ALA A 48 2.21 32.00 23.43
CA ALA A 48 2.87 30.78 22.98
C ALA A 48 2.07 29.51 23.33
N VAL A 49 1.38 29.48 24.47
CA VAL A 49 0.49 28.37 24.85
C VAL A 49 -0.72 28.32 23.91
N ALA A 50 -1.37 29.45 23.66
CA ALA A 50 -2.51 29.52 22.76
C ALA A 50 -2.16 29.08 21.32
N GLU A 51 -0.97 29.47 20.83
CA GLU A 51 -0.47 29.01 19.52
C GLU A 51 -0.26 27.49 19.49
N LYS A 52 0.34 26.91 20.54
CA LYS A 52 0.52 25.46 20.64
C LYS A 52 -0.81 24.70 20.72
N GLU A 53 -1.78 25.20 21.47
CA GLU A 53 -3.10 24.58 21.56
C GLU A 53 -3.82 24.59 20.20
N ALA A 54 -3.72 25.69 19.45
CA ALA A 54 -4.27 25.78 18.10
C ALA A 54 -3.63 24.76 17.14
N ILE A 55 -2.29 24.59 17.19
CA ILE A 55 -1.57 23.59 16.38
C ILE A 55 -1.99 22.16 16.78
N LEU A 56 -2.12 21.88 18.08
CA LEU A 56 -2.54 20.55 18.53
C LEU A 56 -3.97 20.23 18.11
N ALA A 57 -4.87 21.21 18.14
CA ALA A 57 -6.23 21.06 17.67
C ALA A 57 -6.28 20.76 16.16
N SER A 58 -5.52 21.50 15.34
CA SER A 58 -5.49 21.26 13.89
C SER A 58 -4.93 19.88 13.54
N LEU A 59 -3.87 19.43 14.22
CA LEU A 59 -3.32 18.08 14.04
C LEU A 59 -4.29 16.99 14.46
N GLY A 60 -5.13 17.24 15.47
CA GLY A 60 -6.18 16.32 15.90
C GLY A 60 -7.27 16.14 14.85
N GLU A 61 -7.72 17.24 14.24
CA GLU A 61 -8.70 17.24 13.14
C GLU A 61 -8.14 16.54 11.90
N GLU A 62 -6.92 16.88 11.48
CA GLU A 62 -6.25 16.23 10.34
C GLU A 62 -6.14 14.70 10.55
N ARG A 63 -5.79 14.27 11.77
CA ARG A 63 -5.72 12.85 12.10
C ARG A 63 -7.09 12.16 11.99
N ALA A 64 -8.15 12.79 12.50
CA ALA A 64 -9.50 12.22 12.43
C ALA A 64 -9.99 12.08 10.98
N ASP A 65 -9.68 13.07 10.13
CA ASP A 65 -10.02 13.02 8.72
C ASP A 65 -9.24 11.92 7.97
N VAL A 66 -7.95 11.73 8.27
CA VAL A 66 -7.14 10.65 7.71
C VAL A 66 -7.64 9.29 8.19
N GLU A 67 -7.96 9.11 9.47
CA GLU A 67 -8.51 7.85 10.00
C GLU A 67 -9.85 7.51 9.32
N LYS A 68 -10.71 8.50 9.12
CA LYS A 68 -11.98 8.32 8.40
C LYS A 68 -11.78 7.97 6.93
N ALA A 69 -10.83 8.63 6.26
CA ALA A 69 -10.49 8.32 4.87
C ALA A 69 -9.92 6.90 4.75
N LEU A 70 -9.04 6.49 5.67
CA LEU A 70 -8.47 5.16 5.69
C LEU A 70 -9.54 4.08 5.93
N ALA A 71 -10.46 4.32 6.88
CA ALA A 71 -11.57 3.40 7.13
C ALA A 71 -12.51 3.27 5.91
N ALA A 72 -12.73 4.36 5.16
CA ALA A 72 -13.51 4.31 3.93
C ALA A 72 -12.80 3.50 2.82
N VAL A 73 -11.47 3.66 2.69
CA VAL A 73 -10.66 2.86 1.74
C VAL A 73 -10.65 1.39 2.14
N GLU A 74 -10.51 1.07 3.43
CA GLU A 74 -10.55 -0.31 3.92
C GLU A 74 -11.92 -0.96 3.68
N ALA A 75 -13.00 -0.22 3.93
CA ALA A 75 -14.35 -0.71 3.67
C ALA A 75 -14.61 -0.96 2.17
N ASP A 76 -14.19 -0.03 1.30
CA ASP A 76 -14.28 -0.23 -0.16
C ASP A 76 -13.44 -1.42 -0.62
N TRP A 77 -12.24 -1.60 -0.06
CA TRP A 77 -11.39 -2.74 -0.36
C TRP A 77 -12.06 -4.07 -0.01
N GLN A 78 -12.62 -4.16 1.20
CA GLN A 78 -13.29 -5.37 1.68
C GLN A 78 -14.55 -5.70 0.87
N GLN A 79 -15.33 -4.69 0.46
CA GLN A 79 -16.60 -4.89 -0.24
C GLN A 79 -16.42 -5.10 -1.75
N SER A 80 -15.48 -4.39 -2.37
CA SER A 80 -15.39 -4.29 -3.83
C SER A 80 -14.17 -4.98 -4.41
N ALA A 81 -13.03 -4.98 -3.72
CA ALA A 81 -11.78 -5.50 -4.27
C ALA A 81 -11.50 -6.95 -3.88
N LEU A 82 -11.78 -7.36 -2.64
CA LEU A 82 -11.56 -8.73 -2.18
C LEU A 82 -12.39 -9.80 -2.92
N PRO A 83 -13.64 -9.55 -3.34
CA PRO A 83 -14.40 -10.55 -4.09
C PRO A 83 -13.87 -10.78 -5.52
N VAL A 84 -13.16 -9.80 -6.09
CA VAL A 84 -12.71 -9.82 -7.50
C VAL A 84 -11.76 -10.98 -7.80
N PRO A 85 -10.69 -11.24 -7.02
CA PRO A 85 -9.82 -12.39 -7.24
C PRO A 85 -10.57 -13.72 -7.24
N GLY A 86 -11.57 -13.85 -6.37
CA GLY A 86 -12.46 -15.00 -6.37
C GLY A 86 -13.25 -15.08 -7.67
N ALA A 87 -14.07 -14.07 -7.97
CA ALA A 87 -14.88 -14.07 -9.18
C ALA A 87 -14.06 -14.32 -10.46
N LEU A 88 -12.84 -13.78 -10.52
CA LEU A 88 -11.90 -14.05 -11.60
C LEU A 88 -11.47 -15.52 -11.64
N GLY A 89 -11.06 -16.11 -10.51
CA GLY A 89 -10.68 -17.52 -10.44
C GLY A 89 -11.81 -18.45 -10.92
N GLN A 90 -13.04 -18.17 -10.52
CA GLN A 90 -14.20 -18.90 -11.01
C GLN A 90 -14.40 -18.72 -12.53
N ALA A 91 -14.31 -17.49 -13.05
CA ALA A 91 -14.43 -17.23 -14.48
C ALA A 91 -13.34 -17.95 -15.30
N LEU A 92 -12.11 -18.02 -14.78
CA LEU A 92 -11.00 -18.75 -15.40
C LEU A 92 -11.23 -20.27 -15.39
N GLN A 93 -11.80 -20.82 -14.32
CA GLN A 93 -12.19 -22.23 -14.27
C GLN A 93 -13.31 -22.56 -15.28
N GLU A 94 -14.31 -21.68 -15.40
CA GLU A 94 -15.42 -21.84 -16.33
C GLU A 94 -14.98 -21.73 -17.80
N LEU A 95 -14.00 -20.88 -18.09
CA LEU A 95 -13.38 -20.79 -19.42
C LEU A 95 -12.80 -22.14 -19.87
N GLY A 96 -12.09 -22.82 -18.96
CA GLY A 96 -11.43 -24.10 -19.24
C GLY A 96 -10.46 -24.03 -20.45
N THR A 97 -10.04 -25.20 -20.94
CA THR A 97 -9.10 -25.30 -22.10
C THR A 97 -9.70 -26.00 -23.31
N ALA A 98 -10.95 -26.46 -23.22
CA ALA A 98 -11.57 -27.32 -24.25
C ALA A 98 -11.70 -26.62 -25.63
N GLY A 99 -11.73 -25.29 -25.67
CA GLY A 99 -11.78 -24.51 -26.90
C GLY A 99 -10.41 -23.99 -27.39
N LEU A 100 -9.38 -24.05 -26.55
CA LEU A 100 -8.06 -23.51 -26.88
C LEU A 100 -7.36 -24.42 -27.89
N LYS A 101 -6.97 -23.87 -29.05
CA LYS A 101 -6.23 -24.60 -30.08
C LYS A 101 -4.79 -24.10 -30.12
N PRO A 102 -3.78 -24.97 -29.92
CA PRO A 102 -2.39 -24.59 -30.10
C PRO A 102 -2.09 -24.15 -31.53
N ASP A 103 -1.12 -23.26 -31.68
CA ASP A 103 -0.65 -22.80 -32.99
C ASP A 103 0.21 -23.86 -33.70
N ASP A 104 1.01 -24.60 -32.93
CA ASP A 104 1.80 -25.73 -33.40
C ASP A 104 1.74 -26.88 -32.41
N ILE A 105 1.69 -28.11 -32.91
CA ILE A 105 1.78 -29.33 -32.11
C ILE A 105 2.79 -30.27 -32.77
N ARG A 106 3.90 -30.53 -32.07
CA ARG A 106 4.96 -31.43 -32.52
C ARG A 106 4.95 -32.70 -31.70
N PHE A 107 4.76 -33.82 -32.38
CA PHE A 107 4.86 -35.13 -31.77
C PHE A 107 6.26 -35.71 -31.96
N SER A 108 6.87 -36.15 -30.87
CA SER A 108 8.07 -36.98 -30.87
C SER A 108 7.65 -38.43 -30.65
N LEU A 109 8.17 -39.34 -31.47
CA LEU A 109 7.92 -40.79 -31.31
C LEU A 109 8.95 -41.45 -30.39
N PHE A 110 10.14 -40.85 -30.21
CA PHE A 110 11.25 -41.43 -29.46
C PHE A 110 12.09 -40.35 -28.74
N PRO A 111 11.91 -40.16 -27.42
CA PRO A 111 10.85 -40.72 -26.59
C PRO A 111 9.45 -40.20 -27.02
N PRO A 112 8.37 -40.96 -26.76
CA PRO A 112 7.02 -40.48 -27.03
C PRO A 112 6.69 -39.21 -26.24
N GLY A 113 6.35 -38.14 -26.95
CA GLY A 113 6.04 -36.86 -26.35
C GLY A 113 5.34 -35.92 -27.32
N ALA A 114 4.76 -34.85 -26.79
CA ALA A 114 4.18 -33.78 -27.57
C ALA A 114 4.66 -32.44 -27.02
N VAL A 115 4.89 -31.48 -27.92
CA VAL A 115 5.15 -30.09 -27.59
C VAL A 115 4.08 -29.27 -28.28
N ALA A 116 3.24 -28.61 -27.50
CA ALA A 116 2.23 -27.68 -27.99
C ALA A 116 2.70 -26.25 -27.73
N THR A 117 2.66 -25.41 -28.75
CA THR A 117 3.01 -23.99 -28.65
C THR A 117 1.75 -23.15 -28.83
N ILE A 118 1.54 -22.21 -27.92
CA ILE A 118 0.41 -21.28 -27.94
C ILE A 118 0.98 -19.86 -27.87
N SER A 119 0.65 -19.01 -28.84
CA SER A 119 1.09 -17.62 -28.86
C SER A 119 0.24 -16.73 -27.95
N GLU A 120 0.79 -15.59 -27.57
CA GLU A 120 0.07 -14.53 -26.84
C GLU A 120 -1.20 -14.10 -27.58
N GLU A 121 -1.13 -13.93 -28.92
CA GLU A 121 -2.27 -13.54 -29.72
C GLU A 121 -3.37 -14.61 -29.69
N ARG A 122 -3.00 -15.89 -29.66
CA ARG A 122 -3.95 -17.00 -29.55
C ARG A 122 -4.66 -17.00 -28.18
N LEU A 123 -3.92 -16.77 -27.10
CA LEU A 123 -4.50 -16.66 -25.75
C LEU A 123 -5.44 -15.48 -25.64
N ASN A 124 -5.02 -14.31 -26.14
CA ASN A 124 -5.84 -13.11 -26.14
C ASN A 124 -7.11 -13.26 -26.98
N ALA A 125 -7.03 -13.92 -28.14
CA ALA A 125 -8.21 -14.23 -28.95
C ALA A 125 -9.16 -15.16 -28.19
N TYR A 126 -8.64 -16.20 -27.54
CA TYR A 126 -9.46 -17.15 -26.78
C TYR A 126 -10.15 -16.52 -25.57
N ILE A 127 -9.43 -15.72 -24.79
CA ILE A 127 -9.98 -15.00 -23.63
C ILE A 127 -10.99 -13.94 -24.10
N GLY A 128 -10.73 -13.30 -25.23
CA GLY A 128 -11.62 -12.33 -25.87
C GLY A 128 -12.95 -12.89 -26.38
N GLU A 129 -13.11 -14.22 -26.45
CA GLU A 129 -14.41 -14.85 -26.80
C GLU A 129 -15.35 -14.95 -25.58
N TYR A 130 -14.85 -14.72 -24.37
CA TYR A 130 -15.61 -14.89 -23.14
C TYR A 130 -15.96 -13.52 -22.52
N ASP A 131 -17.25 -13.14 -22.58
CA ASP A 131 -17.78 -11.82 -22.21
C ASP A 131 -17.15 -11.21 -20.93
N PRO A 132 -17.09 -11.92 -19.78
CA PRO A 132 -16.46 -11.42 -18.54
C PRO A 132 -14.98 -11.05 -18.65
N LEU A 133 -14.23 -11.69 -19.55
CA LEU A 133 -12.77 -11.57 -19.66
C LEU A 133 -12.33 -10.75 -20.89
N THR A 134 -13.27 -10.28 -21.72
CA THR A 134 -13.01 -9.50 -22.94
C THR A 134 -12.14 -8.25 -22.75
N ARG A 135 -12.15 -7.69 -21.53
CA ARG A 135 -11.40 -6.50 -21.14
C ARG A 135 -10.06 -6.82 -20.46
N LEU A 136 -9.67 -8.08 -20.45
CA LEU A 136 -8.38 -8.56 -19.98
C LEU A 136 -7.48 -8.86 -21.18
N ARG A 137 -6.18 -8.72 -20.94
CA ARG A 137 -5.11 -9.00 -21.87
C ARG A 137 -4.05 -9.85 -21.19
N VAL A 138 -3.60 -10.86 -21.90
CA VAL A 138 -2.44 -11.67 -21.57
C VAL A 138 -1.21 -11.11 -22.28
N ASP A 139 -0.14 -10.95 -21.52
CA ASP A 139 1.19 -10.69 -22.03
C ASP A 139 2.13 -11.81 -21.53
N LEU A 140 2.92 -12.39 -22.44
CA LEU A 140 3.86 -13.47 -22.12
C LEU A 140 5.30 -12.94 -22.13
N VAL A 141 5.87 -12.75 -20.95
CA VAL A 141 7.19 -12.14 -20.76
C VAL A 141 8.24 -13.23 -20.53
N GLY A 142 9.15 -13.42 -21.48
CA GLY A 142 10.16 -14.47 -21.44
C GLY A 142 11.32 -14.19 -20.49
N GLU A 143 11.70 -12.93 -20.27
CA GLU A 143 12.83 -12.56 -19.39
C GLU A 143 12.61 -13.01 -17.93
N ASP A 144 11.37 -12.90 -17.45
CA ASP A 144 10.97 -13.28 -16.10
C ASP A 144 10.22 -14.62 -16.04
N GLU A 145 10.11 -15.33 -17.18
CA GLU A 145 9.20 -16.49 -17.36
C GLU A 145 7.81 -16.21 -16.77
N ALA A 146 7.30 -15.00 -17.00
CA ALA A 146 6.12 -14.48 -16.33
C ALA A 146 4.93 -14.41 -17.29
N PHE A 147 3.83 -15.02 -16.88
CA PHE A 147 2.52 -14.79 -17.46
C PHE A 147 1.89 -13.61 -16.76
N VAL A 148 1.52 -12.58 -17.53
CA VAL A 148 0.89 -11.37 -17.03
C VAL A 148 -0.52 -11.28 -17.59
N LEU A 149 -1.51 -11.19 -16.71
CA LEU A 149 -2.91 -10.91 -17.06
C LEU A 149 -3.26 -9.52 -16.52
N SER A 150 -3.50 -8.56 -17.40
CA SER A 150 -3.79 -7.18 -17.04
C SER A 150 -5.05 -6.67 -17.74
N GLY A 151 -5.77 -5.74 -17.10
CA GLY A 151 -6.95 -5.11 -17.72
C GLY A 151 -8.04 -4.77 -16.71
N VAL A 152 -9.30 -4.87 -17.13
CA VAL A 152 -10.47 -4.58 -16.30
C VAL A 152 -11.37 -5.80 -16.23
N PHE A 153 -11.71 -6.25 -15.02
CA PHE A 153 -12.69 -7.30 -14.76
C PHE A 153 -13.75 -6.77 -13.81
N ASP A 154 -15.03 -6.91 -14.17
CA ASP A 154 -16.16 -6.38 -13.40
C ASP A 154 -15.99 -4.90 -13.00
N ASP A 155 -15.54 -4.08 -13.96
CA ASP A 155 -15.22 -2.65 -13.78
C ASP A 155 -14.10 -2.35 -12.76
N VAL A 156 -13.36 -3.37 -12.35
CA VAL A 156 -12.21 -3.26 -11.46
C VAL A 156 -10.92 -3.51 -12.24
N PRO A 157 -9.99 -2.53 -12.30
CA PRO A 157 -8.69 -2.76 -12.92
C PRO A 157 -7.88 -3.77 -12.09
N LEU A 158 -7.30 -4.74 -12.78
CA LEU A 158 -6.48 -5.78 -12.17
C LEU A 158 -5.23 -6.06 -12.98
N GLU A 159 -4.22 -6.56 -12.28
CA GLU A 159 -2.98 -7.05 -12.86
C GLU A 159 -2.52 -8.25 -12.04
N ILE A 160 -2.22 -9.35 -12.71
CA ILE A 160 -1.74 -10.57 -12.09
C ILE A 160 -0.54 -11.03 -12.87
N SER A 161 0.57 -11.27 -12.19
CA SER A 161 1.75 -11.86 -12.81
C SER A 161 2.27 -13.04 -12.00
N GLY A 162 2.83 -14.02 -12.68
CA GLY A 162 3.28 -15.25 -12.04
C GLY A 162 3.77 -16.30 -13.03
N GLY A 163 4.16 -17.44 -12.48
CA GLY A 163 4.59 -18.60 -13.24
C GLY A 163 3.54 -19.71 -13.22
N PHE A 164 3.86 -20.81 -13.91
CA PHE A 164 3.06 -22.02 -13.87
C PHE A 164 3.87 -23.19 -13.33
N LEU A 165 3.22 -24.04 -12.53
CA LEU A 165 3.75 -25.31 -12.07
C LEU A 165 2.88 -26.48 -12.55
N VAL A 166 3.52 -27.63 -12.77
CA VAL A 166 2.81 -28.87 -13.06
C VAL A 166 2.48 -29.59 -11.75
N THR A 167 1.19 -29.79 -11.49
CA THR A 167 0.71 -30.51 -10.31
C THR A 167 0.89 -32.02 -10.47
N ALA A 168 0.84 -32.76 -9.36
CA ALA A 168 0.92 -34.23 -9.38
C ALA A 168 -0.21 -34.91 -10.18
N GLU A 169 -1.34 -34.22 -10.34
CA GLU A 169 -2.52 -34.62 -11.11
C GLU A 169 -2.37 -34.35 -12.62
N GLY A 170 -1.27 -33.72 -13.05
CA GLY A 170 -1.05 -33.35 -14.46
C GLY A 170 -1.80 -32.09 -14.90
N LYS A 171 -2.32 -31.30 -13.95
CA LYS A 171 -2.89 -29.97 -14.21
C LYS A 171 -1.81 -28.90 -14.13
N LEU A 172 -2.06 -27.79 -14.82
CA LEU A 172 -1.23 -26.60 -14.78
C LEU A 172 -1.74 -25.68 -13.68
N ARG A 173 -0.97 -25.46 -12.62
CA ARG A 173 -1.30 -24.51 -11.55
C ARG A 173 -0.61 -23.19 -11.82
N PHE A 174 -1.37 -22.11 -11.89
CA PHE A 174 -0.79 -20.77 -11.92
C PHE A 174 -0.42 -20.32 -10.50
N GLU A 175 0.81 -19.85 -10.33
CA GLU A 175 1.35 -19.33 -9.08
C GLU A 175 1.61 -17.83 -9.22
N PRO A 176 0.67 -16.97 -8.79
CA PRO A 176 0.85 -15.54 -8.83
C PRO A 176 1.99 -15.11 -7.91
N SER A 177 2.99 -14.42 -8.45
CA SER A 177 4.04 -13.73 -7.69
C SER A 177 3.59 -12.32 -7.31
N LEU A 178 2.72 -11.72 -8.12
CA LEU A 178 2.11 -10.42 -7.89
C LEU A 178 0.63 -10.46 -8.30
N MET A 179 -0.21 -9.86 -7.46
CA MET A 179 -1.59 -9.59 -7.78
C MET A 179 -1.93 -8.18 -7.30
N GLN A 180 -2.50 -7.38 -8.18
CA GLN A 180 -2.93 -6.02 -7.92
C GLN A 180 -4.38 -5.85 -8.33
N VAL A 181 -5.15 -5.15 -7.50
CA VAL A 181 -6.53 -4.76 -7.76
C VAL A 181 -6.63 -3.27 -7.47
N ARG A 182 -7.11 -2.44 -8.40
CA ARG A 182 -7.10 -0.97 -8.28
C ARG A 182 -5.72 -0.36 -7.95
N GLY A 183 -4.65 -1.00 -8.41
CA GLY A 183 -3.26 -0.60 -8.11
C GLY A 183 -2.79 -0.92 -6.69
N PHE A 184 -3.62 -1.55 -5.86
CA PHE A 184 -3.23 -2.04 -4.55
C PHE A 184 -2.81 -3.50 -4.64
N ARG A 185 -1.67 -3.81 -4.03
CA ARG A 185 -1.16 -5.19 -3.95
C ARG A 185 -2.05 -6.02 -3.02
N VAL A 186 -2.52 -7.15 -3.53
CA VAL A 186 -3.23 -8.15 -2.74
C VAL A 186 -2.24 -8.82 -1.77
N PRO A 187 -2.57 -8.94 -0.48
CA PRO A 187 -1.72 -9.64 0.49
C PRO A 187 -1.43 -11.10 0.08
N GLU A 188 -0.19 -11.54 0.26
CA GLU A 188 0.24 -12.90 -0.08
C GLU A 188 -0.52 -14.02 0.65
N GLY A 189 -1.13 -13.71 1.80
CA GLY A 189 -2.01 -14.65 2.50
C GLY A 189 -3.24 -15.01 1.67
N ILE A 190 -3.88 -14.00 1.07
CA ILE A 190 -5.08 -14.16 0.23
C ILE A 190 -4.71 -14.85 -1.08
N ILE A 191 -3.59 -14.47 -1.70
CA ILE A 191 -3.10 -15.12 -2.92
C ILE A 191 -2.90 -16.63 -2.67
N ARG A 192 -2.26 -16.99 -1.55
CA ARG A 192 -2.04 -18.40 -1.18
C ARG A 192 -3.34 -19.14 -0.91
N GLU A 193 -4.34 -18.50 -0.32
CA GLU A 193 -5.66 -19.09 -0.10
C GLU A 193 -6.35 -19.42 -1.44
N ILE A 194 -6.39 -18.47 -2.37
CA ILE A 194 -6.96 -18.65 -3.72
C ILE A 194 -6.26 -19.81 -4.47
N VAL A 195 -4.93 -19.87 -4.39
CA VAL A 195 -4.14 -20.96 -4.99
C VAL A 195 -4.45 -22.30 -4.30
N ALA A 196 -4.56 -22.31 -2.97
CA ALA A 196 -4.84 -23.52 -2.19
C ALA A 196 -6.23 -24.09 -2.46
N GLU A 197 -7.21 -23.23 -2.74
CA GLU A 197 -8.55 -23.64 -3.14
C GLU A 197 -8.62 -24.17 -4.58
N GLY A 198 -7.54 -24.05 -5.36
CA GLY A 198 -7.44 -24.57 -6.73
C GLY A 198 -8.14 -23.71 -7.79
N TRP A 199 -8.46 -22.44 -7.48
CA TRP A 199 -9.16 -21.53 -8.40
C TRP A 199 -8.30 -21.16 -9.62
N LEU A 200 -7.00 -21.39 -9.51
CA LEU A 200 -5.99 -21.11 -10.53
C LEU A 200 -5.39 -22.39 -11.13
N ASP A 201 -6.05 -23.53 -10.93
CA ASP A 201 -5.69 -24.80 -11.56
C ASP A 201 -6.39 -24.90 -12.93
N ILE A 202 -5.58 -24.94 -13.98
CA ILE A 202 -6.01 -25.07 -15.37
C ILE A 202 -5.83 -26.52 -15.80
N ASP A 203 -6.93 -27.17 -16.15
CA ASP A 203 -6.89 -28.50 -16.73
C ASP A 203 -6.55 -28.42 -18.22
N VAL A 204 -5.31 -28.74 -18.58
CA VAL A 204 -4.83 -28.82 -19.98
C VAL A 204 -4.85 -30.24 -20.53
N SER A 205 -5.44 -31.22 -19.83
CA SER A 205 -5.42 -32.63 -20.23
C SER A 205 -6.00 -32.86 -21.62
N ALA A 206 -7.02 -32.08 -22.02
CA ALA A 206 -7.62 -32.13 -23.34
C ALA A 206 -6.62 -31.79 -24.47
N LEU A 207 -5.63 -30.94 -24.20
CA LEU A 207 -4.62 -30.51 -25.18
C LEU A 207 -3.53 -31.56 -25.39
N VAL A 208 -3.24 -32.36 -24.35
CA VAL A 208 -2.10 -33.27 -24.33
C VAL A 208 -2.49 -34.75 -24.35
N SER A 209 -3.78 -35.08 -24.28
CA SER A 209 -4.28 -36.45 -24.34
C SER A 209 -3.80 -37.20 -25.59
N PRO A 210 -3.32 -38.46 -25.48
CA PRO A 210 -3.32 -39.33 -24.29
C PRO A 210 -2.05 -39.22 -23.41
N LEU A 211 -1.20 -38.23 -23.62
CA LEU A 211 0.03 -38.02 -22.86
C LEU A 211 -0.25 -37.29 -21.54
N THR A 212 0.75 -37.28 -20.66
CA THR A 212 0.72 -36.53 -19.40
C THR A 212 1.53 -35.26 -19.51
N LEU A 213 1.03 -34.16 -18.94
CA LEU A 213 1.77 -32.90 -18.83
C LEU A 213 3.06 -33.14 -18.04
N THR A 214 4.21 -32.78 -18.62
CA THR A 214 5.53 -32.91 -18.00
C THR A 214 6.19 -31.58 -17.70
N GLY A 215 5.80 -30.52 -18.42
CA GLY A 215 6.36 -29.20 -18.18
C GLY A 215 5.61 -28.11 -18.93
N VAL A 216 5.87 -26.89 -18.50
CA VAL A 216 5.43 -25.65 -19.12
C VAL A 216 6.64 -24.72 -19.13
N GLU A 217 6.82 -23.99 -20.22
CA GLU A 217 7.87 -22.98 -20.36
C GLU A 217 7.25 -21.74 -20.98
N LEU A 218 7.61 -20.57 -20.46
CA LEU A 218 7.17 -19.28 -20.96
C LEU A 218 8.36 -18.61 -21.64
N THR A 219 8.15 -18.19 -22.88
CA THR A 219 9.12 -17.46 -23.69
C THR A 219 8.45 -16.22 -24.25
N ASP A 220 9.22 -15.26 -24.77
CA ASP A 220 8.66 -14.00 -25.29
C ASP A 220 7.53 -14.26 -26.31
N GLY A 221 6.31 -13.91 -25.92
CA GLY A 221 5.11 -14.06 -26.74
C GLY A 221 4.59 -15.49 -26.92
N GLN A 222 5.16 -16.50 -26.24
CA GLN A 222 4.75 -17.90 -26.42
C GLN A 222 4.78 -18.73 -25.12
N MET A 223 3.74 -19.54 -24.95
CA MET A 223 3.67 -20.59 -23.94
C MET A 223 3.90 -21.96 -24.59
N ILE A 224 4.86 -22.71 -24.06
CA ILE A 224 5.25 -24.02 -24.56
C ILE A 224 4.84 -25.09 -23.54
N ILE A 225 3.88 -25.92 -23.91
CA ILE A 225 3.38 -27.02 -23.10
C ILE A 225 4.07 -28.31 -23.56
N ARG A 226 4.73 -29.01 -22.63
CA ARG A 226 5.40 -30.29 -22.89
C ARG A 226 4.62 -31.43 -22.26
N ALA A 227 4.44 -32.49 -23.03
CA ALA A 227 3.79 -33.72 -22.57
C ALA A 227 4.60 -34.96 -22.96
N GLY A 228 4.51 -35.99 -22.14
CA GLY A 228 5.23 -37.25 -22.33
C GLY A 228 4.55 -38.42 -21.63
N LEU A 229 5.14 -39.61 -21.79
CA LEU A 229 4.78 -40.77 -21.00
C LEU A 229 5.37 -40.64 -19.59
N ARG A 230 4.54 -40.92 -18.58
CA ARG A 230 4.94 -40.95 -17.17
C ARG A 230 5.79 -42.16 -16.84
#